data_AF-A0AAD5IAC2-F1
#
_entry.id   AF-A0AAD5IAC2-F1
#
_cell.length_a   1.000
_cell.length_b   1.000
_cell.length_c   1.000
_cell.angle_alpha   90.00
_cell.angle_beta   90.00
_cell.angle_gamma   90.00
#
_symmetry.space_group_name_H-M   'P 1'
#
loop_
_entity.id
_entity.type
_entity.pdbx_description
1 polymer ?
#
loop_
_entity_poly.entity_id
_entity_poly.type
_entity_poly.pdbx_seq_one_letter_code
_entity_poly.pdbx_strand_id
1 'polypeptide(L)'
;MKTVIRRRFIPSHYYRGLFQKLQTLTQGSKCVEDYYKEMEIAMIRADIEEDREANMARFLNGLNRDIANVVELQHYVELNDMVHVAIKVEQQLKRKGSTRVRQNSGSASS
;
A
#
# COMPACT_ATOMS: atom_id res chain seq x y z
N MET A 1 -27.74 7.04 -11.90
CA MET A 1 -28.79 6.85 -10.87
C MET A 1 -28.23 6.54 -9.47
N LYS A 2 -27.22 5.67 -9.31
CA LYS A 2 -26.64 5.34 -7.98
C LYS A 2 -26.05 6.55 -7.24
N THR A 3 -25.42 7.49 -7.93
CA THR A 3 -24.86 8.75 -7.39
C THR A 3 -25.92 9.74 -6.88
N VAL A 4 -27.12 9.73 -7.46
CA VAL A 4 -28.21 10.67 -7.10
C VAL A 4 -28.94 10.22 -5.83
N ILE A 5 -29.17 8.92 -5.65
CA ILE A 5 -29.77 8.36 -4.41
C ILE A 5 -28.78 8.49 -3.24
N ARG A 6 -27.49 8.21 -3.50
CA ARG A 6 -26.40 8.38 -2.55
C ARG A 6 -26.34 9.78 -1.94
N ARG A 7 -26.44 10.85 -2.76
CA ARG A 7 -26.46 12.24 -2.26
C ARG A 7 -27.69 12.60 -1.42
N ARG A 8 -28.79 11.87 -1.56
CA ARG A 8 -30.08 12.20 -0.92
C ARG A 8 -30.30 11.49 0.42
N PHE A 9 -29.59 10.39 0.67
CA PHE A 9 -29.79 9.54 1.86
C PHE A 9 -28.52 9.21 2.64
N ILE A 10 -27.33 9.55 2.13
CA ILE A 10 -26.06 9.32 2.83
C ILE A 10 -25.53 10.67 3.33
N PRO A 11 -25.33 10.83 4.64
CA PRO A 11 -24.80 12.08 5.18
C PRO A 11 -23.43 12.44 4.60
N SER A 12 -23.18 13.73 4.39
CA SER A 12 -21.91 14.23 3.84
C SER A 12 -20.67 13.80 4.66
N HIS A 13 -20.83 13.60 5.98
CA HIS A 13 -19.75 13.13 6.85
C HIS A 13 -19.31 11.69 6.57
N TYR A 14 -20.19 10.84 6.01
CA TYR A 14 -19.86 9.47 5.64
C TYR A 14 -18.80 9.43 4.53
N TYR A 15 -18.99 10.25 3.49
CA TYR A 15 -18.03 10.37 2.39
C TYR A 15 -16.69 10.91 2.88
N ARG A 16 -16.72 11.97 3.71
CA ARG A 16 -15.50 12.53 4.30
C ARG A 16 -14.70 11.47 5.06
N GLY A 17 -15.37 10.61 5.83
CA GLY A 17 -14.72 9.49 6.53
C GLY A 17 -14.09 8.47 5.58
N LEU A 18 -14.73 8.14 4.45
CA LEU A 18 -14.17 7.24 3.45
C LEU A 18 -12.93 7.84 2.76
N PHE A 19 -13.01 9.10 2.33
CA PHE A 19 -11.87 9.80 1.74
C PHE A 19 -10.70 9.92 2.72
N GLN A 20 -10.98 10.26 3.98
CA GLN A 20 -9.95 10.36 5.01
C GLN A 20 -9.31 9.00 5.26
N LYS A 21 -10.09 7.92 5.33
CA LYS A 21 -9.57 6.56 5.48
C LYS A 21 -8.62 6.18 4.33
N LEU A 22 -8.98 6.51 3.08
CA LEU A 22 -8.11 6.26 1.92
C LEU A 22 -6.86 7.14 1.97
N GLN A 23 -6.98 8.41 2.37
CA GLN A 23 -5.86 9.35 2.42
C GLN A 23 -4.82 8.97 3.49
N THR A 24 -5.26 8.37 4.60
CA THR A 24 -4.36 7.90 5.66
C THR A 24 -3.96 6.43 5.50
N LEU A 25 -4.34 5.77 4.41
CA LEU A 25 -4.06 4.35 4.21
C LEU A 25 -2.57 4.14 3.91
N THR A 26 -1.92 3.43 4.81
CA THR A 26 -0.51 3.02 4.67
C THR A 26 -0.38 1.50 4.85
N GLN A 27 0.69 0.93 4.34
CA GLN A 27 1.05 -0.48 4.50
C GLN A 27 1.16 -0.85 5.99
N GLY A 28 1.96 -0.11 6.76
CA GLY A 28 2.16 -0.36 8.18
C GLY A 28 2.71 -1.77 8.43
N SER A 29 2.02 -2.56 9.25
CA SER A 29 2.42 -3.94 9.56
C SER A 29 1.92 -4.99 8.55
N LYS A 30 1.12 -4.59 7.55
CA LYS A 30 0.56 -5.50 6.54
C LYS A 30 1.62 -5.88 5.52
N CYS A 31 1.45 -7.01 4.86
CA CYS A 31 2.22 -7.29 3.66
C CYS A 31 1.78 -6.34 2.52
N VAL A 32 2.64 -6.18 1.52
CA VAL A 32 2.34 -5.36 0.32
C VAL A 32 1.04 -5.81 -0.36
N GLU A 33 0.78 -7.12 -0.45
CA GLU A 33 -0.44 -7.66 -1.08
C GLU A 33 -1.71 -7.26 -0.35
N ASP A 34 -1.72 -7.34 0.98
CA ASP A 34 -2.89 -6.99 1.79
C ASP A 34 -3.13 -5.48 1.81
N TYR A 35 -2.05 -4.70 1.83
CA TYR A 35 -2.12 -3.25 1.66
C TYR A 35 -2.75 -2.87 0.31
N TYR A 36 -2.29 -3.48 -0.79
CA TYR A 36 -2.82 -3.22 -2.13
C TYR A 36 -4.31 -3.56 -2.23
N LYS A 37 -4.72 -4.74 -1.75
CA LYS A 37 -6.14 -5.15 -1.71
C LYS A 37 -7.00 -4.18 -0.90
N GLU A 38 -6.51 -3.70 0.24
CA GLU A 38 -7.25 -2.73 1.04
C GLU A 38 -7.39 -1.38 0.34
N MET A 39 -6.35 -0.96 -0.40
CA MET A 39 -6.40 0.24 -1.23
C MET A 39 -7.48 0.12 -2.32
N GLU A 40 -7.50 -0.98 -3.06
CA GLU A 40 -8.53 -1.23 -4.09
C GLU A 40 -9.94 -1.19 -3.50
N ILE A 41 -10.16 -1.88 -2.36
CA ILE A 41 -11.46 -1.89 -1.67
C ILE A 41 -11.85 -0.48 -1.21
N ALA A 42 -10.90 0.30 -0.68
CA ALA A 42 -11.14 1.65 -0.22
C ALA A 42 -11.52 2.59 -1.37
N MET A 43 -10.84 2.50 -2.51
CA MET A 43 -11.17 3.27 -3.73
C MET A 43 -12.58 2.94 -4.25
N ILE A 44 -12.92 1.64 -4.35
CA ILE A 44 -14.26 1.19 -4.78
C ILE A 44 -15.35 1.70 -3.83
N ARG A 45 -15.11 1.66 -2.52
CA ARG A 45 -16.08 2.16 -1.51
C ARG A 45 -16.26 3.67 -1.57
N ALA A 46 -15.19 4.40 -1.82
CA ALA A 46 -15.19 5.85 -1.94
C ALA A 46 -15.68 6.34 -3.32
N ASP A 47 -15.88 5.43 -4.28
CA ASP A 47 -16.30 5.75 -5.66
C ASP A 47 -15.26 6.66 -6.35
N ILE A 48 -13.98 6.35 -6.15
CA ILE A 48 -12.85 7.13 -6.65
C ILE A 48 -12.30 6.49 -7.93
N GLU A 49 -12.26 7.29 -8.98
CA GLU A 49 -11.53 7.02 -10.21
C GLU A 49 -10.34 7.98 -10.25
N GLU A 50 -9.13 7.43 -10.24
CA GLU A 50 -7.88 8.17 -10.35
C GLU A 50 -7.22 7.85 -11.69
N ASP A 51 -6.48 8.83 -12.22
CA ASP A 51 -5.59 8.55 -13.33
C ASP A 51 -4.46 7.59 -12.90
N ARG A 52 -3.79 6.99 -13.89
CA ARG A 52 -2.77 5.97 -13.65
C ARG A 52 -1.64 6.48 -12.76
N GLU A 53 -1.13 7.68 -13.01
CA GLU A 53 -0.01 8.25 -12.26
C GLU A 53 -0.41 8.58 -10.81
N ALA A 54 -1.62 9.14 -10.61
CA ALA A 54 -2.14 9.39 -9.27
C ALA A 54 -2.31 8.10 -8.46
N ASN A 55 -2.82 7.03 -9.08
CA ASN A 55 -2.97 5.74 -8.42
C ASN A 55 -1.61 5.10 -8.05
N MET A 56 -0.63 5.19 -8.95
CA MET A 56 0.75 4.74 -8.69
C MET A 56 1.41 5.56 -7.57
N ALA A 57 1.29 6.88 -7.61
CA ALA A 57 1.83 7.76 -6.56
C ALA A 57 1.17 7.47 -5.20
N ARG A 58 -0.14 7.22 -5.17
CA ARG A 58 -0.85 6.85 -3.94
C ARG A 58 -0.30 5.55 -3.34
N PHE A 59 -0.16 4.51 -4.17
CA PHE A 59 0.39 3.23 -3.74
C PHE A 59 1.82 3.40 -3.22
N LEU A 60 2.69 4.08 -3.98
CA LEU A 60 4.09 4.31 -3.59
C LEU A 60 4.21 5.08 -2.26
N ASN A 61 3.40 6.13 -2.06
CA ASN A 61 3.43 6.93 -0.84
C ASN A 61 2.91 6.17 0.40
N GLY A 62 2.04 5.19 0.22
CA GLY A 62 1.54 4.38 1.33
C GLY A 62 2.40 3.17 1.67
N LEU A 63 3.39 2.81 0.84
CA LEU A 63 4.35 1.75 1.14
C LEU A 63 5.24 2.10 2.34
N ASN A 64 5.74 1.08 3.03
CA ASN A 64 6.79 1.27 4.02
C ASN A 64 8.04 1.84 3.35
N ARG A 65 8.71 2.77 4.04
CA ARG A 65 9.77 3.62 3.45
C ARG A 65 10.95 2.83 2.89
N ASP A 66 11.34 1.74 3.53
CA ASP A 66 12.40 0.84 3.07
C ASP A 66 12.06 0.13 1.76
N ILE A 67 10.78 -0.17 1.52
CA ILE A 67 10.29 -0.71 0.25
C ILE A 67 10.15 0.41 -0.79
N ALA A 68 9.50 1.52 -0.44
CA ALA A 68 9.24 2.65 -1.33
C ALA A 68 10.52 3.18 -1.97
N ASN A 69 11.59 3.39 -1.17
CA ASN A 69 12.88 3.87 -1.65
C ASN A 69 13.50 2.97 -2.74
N VAL A 70 13.24 1.66 -2.70
CA VAL A 70 13.78 0.73 -3.70
C VAL A 70 12.87 0.68 -4.92
N VAL A 71 11.55 0.66 -4.72
CA VAL A 71 10.55 0.62 -5.79
C VAL A 71 10.65 1.87 -6.66
N GLU A 72 10.82 3.06 -6.07
CA GLU A 72 10.94 4.35 -6.78
C GLU A 72 12.06 4.37 -7.82
N LEU A 73 13.13 3.57 -7.59
CA LEU A 73 14.29 3.49 -8.48
C LEU A 73 14.12 2.45 -9.60
N GLN A 74 13.05 1.66 -9.58
CA GLN A 74 12.78 0.64 -10.59
C GLN A 74 11.94 1.20 -11.73
N HIS A 75 12.06 0.58 -12.91
CA HIS A 75 11.20 0.88 -14.04
C HIS A 75 9.90 0.07 -13.95
N TYR A 76 8.77 0.75 -14.00
CA TYR A 76 7.42 0.19 -14.09
C TYR A 76 6.57 1.10 -14.99
N VAL A 77 5.55 0.54 -15.64
CA VAL A 77 4.65 1.30 -16.52
C VAL A 77 3.24 1.33 -15.95
N GLU A 78 2.84 0.21 -15.34
CA GLU A 78 1.51 0.06 -14.74
C GLU A 78 1.60 -0.24 -13.25
N LEU A 79 0.51 0.05 -12.53
CA LEU A 79 0.41 -0.19 -11.08
C LEU A 79 0.68 -1.66 -10.72
N ASN A 80 0.20 -2.60 -11.52
CA ASN A 80 0.43 -4.02 -11.31
C ASN A 80 1.93 -4.38 -11.35
N ASP A 81 2.71 -3.74 -12.22
CA ASP A 81 4.17 -3.95 -12.28
C ASP A 81 4.81 -3.44 -10.99
N MET A 82 4.43 -2.24 -10.56
CA MET A 82 4.92 -1.62 -9.33
C MET A 82 4.61 -2.49 -8.10
N VAL A 83 3.39 -3.06 -8.00
CA VAL A 83 3.00 -3.99 -6.94
C VAL A 83 3.89 -5.24 -6.94
N HIS A 84 4.15 -5.84 -8.11
CA HIS A 84 5.03 -7.00 -8.21
C HIS A 84 6.47 -6.69 -7.76
N VAL A 85 6.99 -5.52 -8.14
CA VAL A 85 8.31 -5.07 -7.69
C VAL A 85 8.32 -4.91 -6.17
N ALA A 86 7.32 -4.25 -5.59
CA ALA A 86 7.21 -4.05 -4.14
C ALA A 86 7.15 -5.38 -3.36
N ILE A 87 6.39 -6.37 -3.85
CA ILE A 87 6.34 -7.73 -3.25
C ILE A 87 7.72 -8.39 -3.28
N LYS A 88 8.44 -8.31 -4.41
CA LYS A 88 9.80 -8.88 -4.52
C LYS A 88 10.75 -8.21 -3.52
N VAL A 89 10.69 -6.89 -3.38
CA VAL A 89 11.52 -6.14 -2.42
C VAL A 89 11.20 -6.55 -0.99
N GLU A 90 9.92 -6.64 -0.61
CA GLU A 90 9.49 -7.09 0.71
C GLU A 90 10.06 -8.48 1.06
N GLN A 91 9.98 -9.42 0.12
CA GLN A 91 10.53 -10.77 0.30
C GLN A 91 12.06 -10.76 0.49
N GLN A 92 12.78 -9.90 -0.23
CA GLN A 92 14.24 -9.76 -0.07
C GLN A 92 14.61 -9.19 1.30
N LEU A 93 13.86 -8.21 1.79
CA LEU A 93 14.09 -7.61 3.12
C LEU A 93 13.85 -8.63 4.24
N LYS A 94 12.76 -9.42 4.14
CA LYS A 94 12.48 -10.52 5.08
C LYS A 94 13.62 -11.55 5.15
N ARG A 95 14.21 -11.93 4.01
CA ARG A 95 15.37 -12.84 3.94
C ARG A 95 16.62 -12.23 4.59
N LYS A 96 16.94 -10.97 4.31
CA LYS A 96 18.10 -10.27 4.90
C LYS A 96 17.97 -10.11 6.42
N GLY A 97 16.76 -9.80 6.92
CA GLY A 97 16.47 -9.71 8.35
C GLY A 97 16.68 -11.04 9.08
N SER A 98 16.18 -12.15 8.52
CA SER A 98 16.38 -13.50 9.09
C SER A 98 17.87 -13.88 9.16
N THR A 99 18.66 -13.48 8.17
CA THR A 99 20.11 -13.78 8.14
C THR A 99 20.87 -13.04 9.26
N ARG A 100 20.49 -11.79 9.57
CA ARG A 100 21.10 -11.01 10.67
C ARG A 100 20.76 -11.58 12.04
N VAL A 101 19.53 -12.04 12.26
CA VAL A 101 19.13 -12.66 13.54
C VAL A 101 19.94 -13.93 13.81
N ARG A 102 20.21 -14.74 12.77
CA ARG A 102 20.99 -15.98 12.90
C ARG A 102 22.48 -15.75 13.21
N GLN A 103 23.04 -14.60 12.82
CA GLN A 103 24.43 -14.25 13.14
C GLN A 103 24.57 -13.76 14.59
N ASN A 104 23.54 -13.14 15.15
CA ASN A 104 23.60 -12.57 16.50
C ASN A 104 23.38 -13.61 17.62
N SER A 105 22.81 -14.77 17.31
CA SER A 105 22.63 -15.88 18.25
C SER A 105 23.84 -16.84 18.34
N GLY A 106 24.84 -16.68 17.47
CA GLY A 106 26.07 -17.49 17.48
C GLY A 106 27.21 -16.95 18.35
N SER A 107 27.01 -15.83 19.05
CA SER A 107 28.07 -15.11 19.78
C SER A 107 27.98 -15.22 21.31
N ALA A 108 27.07 -16.04 21.84
CA ALA A 108 26.91 -16.25 23.28
C ALA A 108 27.39 -17.66 23.68
N SER A 109 28.68 -17.93 23.47
CA SER A 109 29.37 -19.04 24.12
C SER A 109 30.86 -18.72 24.23
N SER A 110 31.23 -18.09 25.33
CA SER A 110 32.59 -18.04 25.90
C SER A 110 32.46 -17.94 27.40
#